data_AF-A0A090WZZ2-F1
#
_entry.id   AF-A0A090WZZ2-F1
#
_cell.length_a   1.000
_cell.length_b   1.000
_cell.length_c   1.000
_cell.angle_alpha   90.00
_cell.angle_beta   90.00
_cell.angle_gamma   90.00
#
_symmetry.space_group_name_H-M   'P 1'
#
loop_
_entity.id
_entity.type
_entity.pdbx_description
1 polymer ?
#
loop_
_entity_poly.entity_id
_entity_poly.type
_entity_poly.pdbx_seq_one_letter_code
_entity_poly.pdbx_strand_id
1 'polypeptide(L)'
;MINNNEKFIKDTFNFHKDKFSHHLKLINEVKDYTKTYSDCYLGFHKYNSEMNQMNQPKIYKRTPKNLEGKFENRLLNNTIYFSNQLEKSWINTCFYQIKDENQNNIGLHYDGTLKEPELNQIYISIFENDKLNKVLFYHSDDNFMEDSYFYDNQDRIEKIIRDGYWGESLVLFFQLELLNLITT
;
A
#
# COMPACT_ATOMS: atom_id res chain seq x y z
N MET A 1 -11.45 12.93 20.71
CA MET A 1 -10.06 13.17 20.26
C MET A 1 -10.02 12.78 18.80
N ILE A 2 -9.85 13.73 17.88
CA ILE A 2 -9.49 13.37 16.49
C ILE A 2 -8.13 12.68 16.62
N ASN A 3 -8.05 11.41 16.20
CA ASN A 3 -6.86 10.60 16.35
C ASN A 3 -5.70 11.32 15.62
N ASN A 4 -4.59 11.60 16.30
CA ASN A 4 -3.44 12.32 15.70
C ASN A 4 -2.98 11.64 14.39
N ASN A 5 -3.15 10.32 14.28
CA ASN A 5 -2.82 9.53 13.10
C ASN A 5 -3.75 9.83 11.91
N GLU A 6 -5.05 10.02 12.16
CA GLU A 6 -6.03 10.37 11.12
C GLU A 6 -5.72 11.76 10.54
N LYS A 7 -5.46 12.73 11.42
CA LYS A 7 -5.06 14.07 10.97
C LYS A 7 -3.76 13.99 10.17
N PHE A 8 -2.77 13.26 10.67
CA PHE A 8 -1.49 13.08 9.99
C PHE A 8 -1.66 12.51 8.57
N ILE A 9 -2.35 11.38 8.41
CA ILE A 9 -2.50 10.77 7.07
C ILE A 9 -3.33 11.65 6.12
N LYS A 10 -4.34 12.37 6.61
CA LYS A 10 -5.11 13.35 5.83
C LYS A 10 -4.24 14.53 5.39
N ASP A 11 -3.41 15.06 6.27
CA ASP A 11 -2.46 16.13 5.94
C ASP A 11 -1.45 15.65 4.88
N THR A 12 -0.93 14.44 5.02
CA THR A 12 -0.03 13.81 4.03
C THR A 12 -0.72 13.55 2.69
N PHE A 13 -1.96 13.06 2.70
CA PHE A 13 -2.78 12.89 1.49
C PHE A 13 -2.92 14.22 0.75
N ASN A 14 -3.35 15.27 1.47
CA ASN A 14 -3.55 16.59 0.90
C ASN A 14 -2.26 17.21 0.34
N PHE A 15 -1.11 16.91 0.95
CA PHE A 15 0.19 17.33 0.43
C PHE A 15 0.56 16.64 -0.89
N HIS A 16 0.17 15.38 -1.08
CA HIS A 16 0.50 14.59 -2.26
C HIS A 16 -0.54 14.65 -3.38
N LYS A 17 -1.77 15.10 -3.11
CA LYS A 17 -2.91 15.01 -4.04
C LYS A 17 -2.60 15.51 -5.46
N ASP A 18 -1.91 16.65 -5.58
CA ASP A 18 -1.62 17.31 -6.87
C ASP A 18 -0.21 17.02 -7.40
N LYS A 19 0.48 16.00 -6.85
CA LYS A 19 1.92 15.75 -7.13
C LYS A 19 2.20 14.59 -8.06
N PHE A 20 1.21 14.06 -8.76
CA PHE A 20 1.36 12.93 -9.66
C PHE A 20 2.55 13.09 -10.62
N SER A 21 2.64 14.21 -11.35
CA SER A 21 3.71 14.48 -12.31
C SER A 21 5.11 14.50 -11.68
N HIS A 22 5.21 14.99 -10.44
CA HIS A 22 6.47 14.98 -9.69
C HIS A 22 6.86 13.55 -9.31
N HIS A 23 5.93 12.75 -8.81
CA HIS A 23 6.18 11.34 -8.47
C HIS A 23 6.55 10.52 -9.71
N LEU A 24 5.85 10.70 -10.83
CA LEU A 24 6.17 10.05 -12.10
C LEU A 24 7.58 10.38 -12.59
N LYS A 25 8.00 11.65 -12.45
CA LYS A 25 9.36 12.06 -12.79
C LYS A 25 10.40 11.32 -11.94
N LEU A 26 10.23 11.31 -10.61
CA LEU A 26 11.16 10.63 -9.68
C LEU A 26 11.30 9.15 -10.02
N ILE A 27 10.19 8.45 -10.29
CA ILE A 27 10.24 7.04 -10.68
C ILE A 27 11.03 6.85 -11.98
N ASN A 28 10.84 7.71 -12.98
CA ASN A 28 11.50 7.55 -14.28
C ASN A 28 12.99 7.92 -14.27
N GLU A 29 13.48 8.64 -13.24
CA GLU A 29 14.90 8.96 -13.08
C GLU A 29 15.73 7.75 -12.61
N VAL A 30 15.10 6.77 -11.95
CA VAL A 30 15.74 5.51 -11.55
C VAL A 30 15.85 4.59 -12.77
N LYS A 31 17.07 4.13 -13.08
CA LYS A 31 17.36 3.38 -14.32
C LYS A 31 17.39 1.86 -14.14
N ASP A 32 17.70 1.38 -12.94
CA ASP A 32 18.02 -0.04 -12.68
C ASP A 32 16.85 -0.81 -12.04
N TYR A 33 15.67 -0.72 -12.66
CA TYR A 33 14.52 -1.50 -12.19
C TYR A 33 14.54 -2.94 -12.71
N THR A 34 14.16 -3.87 -11.83
CA THR A 34 13.66 -5.18 -12.26
C THR A 34 12.17 -5.06 -12.59
N LYS A 35 11.79 -5.35 -13.82
CA LYS A 35 10.38 -5.40 -14.24
C LYS A 35 9.78 -6.78 -13.99
N THR A 36 8.63 -6.82 -13.34
CA THR A 36 7.78 -8.02 -13.22
C THR A 36 6.34 -7.64 -13.54
N TYR A 37 5.47 -8.64 -13.64
CA TYR A 37 4.05 -8.42 -13.90
C TYR A 37 3.22 -9.19 -12.89
N SER A 38 2.01 -8.72 -12.59
CA SER A 38 1.06 -9.39 -11.70
C SER A 38 -0.36 -9.27 -12.21
N ASP A 39 -1.26 -10.09 -11.69
CA ASP A 39 -2.70 -10.04 -11.95
C ASP A 39 -3.50 -9.21 -10.95
N CYS A 40 -2.82 -8.60 -9.98
CA CYS A 40 -3.36 -7.60 -9.07
C CYS A 40 -2.24 -6.67 -8.56
N TYR A 41 -2.61 -5.64 -7.78
CA TYR A 41 -1.65 -4.83 -7.05
C TYR A 41 -0.86 -5.67 -6.05
N LEU A 42 0.47 -5.49 -6.08
CA LEU A 42 1.34 -6.06 -5.06
C LEU A 42 1.40 -5.08 -3.89
N GLY A 43 0.97 -5.52 -2.72
CA GLY A 43 1.06 -4.73 -1.51
C GLY A 43 2.50 -4.36 -1.16
N PHE A 44 2.64 -3.23 -0.48
CA PHE A 44 3.91 -2.76 0.08
C PHE A 44 4.49 -3.75 1.10
N HIS A 45 3.61 -4.35 1.89
CA HIS A 45 3.91 -5.38 2.88
C HIS A 45 3.34 -6.72 2.44
N LYS A 46 4.08 -7.80 2.72
CA LYS A 46 3.55 -9.17 2.58
C LYS A 46 2.29 -9.38 3.43
N TYR A 47 2.20 -8.66 4.56
CA TYR A 47 1.18 -8.79 5.59
C TYR A 47 -0.27 -8.55 5.14
N ASN A 48 -0.52 -7.74 4.09
CA ASN A 48 -1.88 -7.59 3.55
C ASN A 48 -2.44 -8.91 2.98
N SER A 49 -1.57 -9.78 2.49
CA SER A 49 -1.95 -11.14 2.06
C SER A 49 -1.93 -12.17 3.21
N GLU A 50 -1.24 -11.88 4.32
CA GLU A 50 -1.09 -12.78 5.47
C GLU A 50 -2.36 -12.89 6.32
N MET A 51 -3.33 -11.99 6.11
CA MET A 51 -4.69 -12.20 6.62
C MET A 51 -5.45 -13.31 5.89
N ASN A 52 -4.87 -13.96 4.87
CA ASN A 52 -5.52 -14.98 4.02
C ASN A 52 -6.86 -14.55 3.40
N GLN A 53 -7.18 -13.25 3.43
CA GLN A 53 -8.43 -12.72 2.90
C GLN A 53 -8.40 -12.52 1.38
N MET A 54 -7.21 -12.53 0.78
CA MET A 54 -7.03 -12.37 -0.66
C MET A 54 -6.21 -13.52 -1.23
N ASN A 55 -6.55 -13.94 -2.45
CA ASN A 55 -5.75 -14.89 -3.20
C ASN A 55 -4.33 -14.36 -3.40
N GLN A 56 -3.35 -15.24 -3.34
CA GLN A 56 -1.96 -14.86 -3.59
C GLN A 56 -1.80 -14.32 -5.03
N PRO A 57 -1.11 -13.19 -5.21
CA PRO A 57 -0.87 -12.61 -6.53
C PRO A 57 -0.07 -13.58 -7.41
N LYS A 58 -0.48 -13.74 -8.67
CA LYS A 58 0.32 -14.48 -9.65
C LYS A 58 1.35 -13.54 -10.26
N ILE A 59 2.62 -13.82 -10.01
CA ILE A 59 3.75 -13.03 -10.53
C ILE A 59 4.32 -13.66 -11.81
N TYR A 60 4.48 -12.85 -12.84
CA TYR A 60 5.06 -13.23 -14.13
C TYR A 60 6.40 -12.52 -14.34
N LYS A 61 7.42 -13.28 -14.75
CA LYS A 61 8.75 -12.73 -15.09
C LYS A 61 8.84 -12.13 -16.49
N ARG A 62 7.86 -12.45 -17.35
CA ARG A 62 7.77 -11.97 -18.74
C ARG A 62 6.44 -11.28 -18.94
N THR A 63 6.39 -10.35 -19.88
CA THR A 63 5.16 -9.64 -20.26
C THR A 63 4.08 -10.66 -20.61
N PRO A 64 2.91 -10.63 -19.93
CA PRO A 64 1.79 -11.49 -20.27
C PRO A 64 1.30 -11.25 -21.70
N LYS A 65 0.79 -12.30 -22.37
CA LYS A 65 0.16 -12.15 -23.69
C LYS A 65 -1.17 -11.40 -23.64
N ASN A 66 -1.95 -11.62 -22.58
CA ASN A 66 -3.17 -10.87 -22.27
C ASN A 66 -2.82 -9.83 -21.20
N LEU A 67 -3.04 -8.55 -21.51
CA LEU A 67 -2.74 -7.41 -20.63
C LEU A 67 -3.92 -7.07 -19.70
N GLU A 68 -5.10 -7.63 -19.95
CA GLU A 68 -6.32 -7.37 -19.17
C GLU A 68 -6.15 -7.73 -17.70
N GLY A 69 -6.45 -6.75 -16.85
CA GLY A 69 -6.28 -6.87 -15.40
C GLY A 69 -4.83 -7.14 -14.96
N LYS A 70 -3.82 -6.89 -15.82
CA LYS A 70 -2.41 -7.08 -15.47
C LYS A 70 -1.75 -5.76 -15.11
N PHE A 71 -0.72 -5.87 -14.28
CA PHE A 71 0.08 -4.75 -13.80
C PHE A 71 1.53 -4.96 -14.20
N GLU A 72 2.23 -3.91 -14.63
CA GLU A 72 3.70 -3.85 -14.63
C GLU A 72 4.13 -3.37 -13.25
N ASN A 73 5.06 -4.08 -12.63
CA ASN A 73 5.70 -3.68 -11.37
C ASN A 73 7.18 -3.43 -11.63
N ARG A 74 7.69 -2.34 -11.05
CA ARG A 74 9.12 -1.99 -11.06
C ARG A 74 9.65 -2.17 -9.66
N LEU A 75 10.66 -3.03 -9.54
CA LEU A 75 11.29 -3.38 -8.27
C LEU A 75 12.72 -2.84 -8.22
N LEU A 76 13.11 -2.31 -7.07
CA LEU A 76 14.47 -1.94 -6.72
C LEU A 76 14.91 -2.84 -5.55
N ASN A 77 15.99 -3.61 -5.70
CA ASN A 77 16.47 -4.56 -4.68
C ASN A 77 15.34 -5.49 -4.14
N ASN A 78 14.58 -6.11 -5.04
CA ASN A 78 13.40 -6.96 -4.73
C ASN A 78 12.26 -6.27 -3.97
N THR A 79 12.31 -4.94 -3.85
CA THR A 79 11.27 -4.15 -3.19
C THR A 79 10.46 -3.39 -4.24
N ILE A 80 9.14 -3.44 -4.13
CA ILE A 80 8.27 -2.74 -5.07
C ILE A 80 8.42 -1.22 -4.91
N TYR A 81 8.55 -0.53 -6.04
CA TYR A 81 8.75 0.92 -6.09
C TYR A 81 7.68 1.62 -6.92
N PHE A 82 7.15 0.94 -7.93
CA PHE A 82 6.08 1.46 -8.78
C PHE A 82 5.27 0.32 -9.38
N SER A 83 3.95 0.51 -9.51
CA SER A 83 3.06 -0.40 -10.22
C SER A 83 2.12 0.40 -11.12
N ASN A 84 1.87 -0.07 -12.32
CA ASN A 84 0.90 0.53 -13.23
C ASN A 84 0.09 -0.56 -13.95
N GLN A 85 -1.22 -0.35 -14.04
CA GLN A 85 -2.10 -1.22 -14.83
C GLN A 85 -1.71 -1.15 -16.32
N LEU A 86 -1.55 -2.29 -16.97
CA LEU A 86 -1.10 -2.40 -18.36
C LEU A 86 -2.20 -2.07 -19.37
N GLU A 87 -3.44 -2.43 -19.04
CA GLU A 87 -4.58 -2.26 -19.93
C GLU A 87 -5.64 -1.45 -19.21
N LYS A 88 -5.79 -0.17 -19.60
CA LYS A 88 -6.98 0.67 -19.38
C LYS A 88 -6.83 2.05 -20.00
N SER A 89 -7.98 2.68 -20.29
CA SER A 89 -8.13 4.11 -20.59
C SER A 89 -7.98 5.00 -19.35
N TRP A 90 -8.07 4.39 -18.17
CA TRP A 90 -7.96 5.03 -16.87
C TRP A 90 -6.57 4.76 -16.30
N ILE A 91 -5.96 5.78 -15.69
CA ILE A 91 -4.72 5.57 -14.95
C ILE A 91 -5.08 4.79 -13.70
N ASN A 92 -4.38 3.69 -13.47
CA ASN A 92 -4.35 3.08 -12.17
C ASN A 92 -2.88 2.78 -11.87
N THR A 93 -2.32 3.54 -10.94
CA THR A 93 -0.89 3.58 -10.69
C THR A 93 -0.65 3.70 -9.20
N CYS A 94 0.31 2.93 -8.70
CA CYS A 94 0.80 3.08 -7.35
C CYS A 94 2.27 3.44 -7.32
N PHE A 95 2.58 4.50 -6.58
CA PHE A 95 3.94 4.87 -6.19
C PHE A 95 4.22 4.32 -4.80
N TYR A 96 5.36 3.70 -4.59
CA TYR A 96 5.74 3.14 -3.28
C TYR A 96 7.05 3.74 -2.80
N GLN A 97 7.33 3.55 -1.51
CA GLN A 97 8.63 3.91 -0.89
C GLN A 97 8.96 5.41 -0.99
N ILE A 98 7.93 6.26 -1.05
CA ILE A 98 8.11 7.70 -0.85
C ILE A 98 8.36 7.90 0.65
N LYS A 99 9.49 8.51 1.00
CA LYS A 99 9.88 8.72 2.39
C LYS A 99 9.42 10.09 2.87
N ASP A 100 8.81 10.16 4.06
CA ASP A 100 8.64 11.43 4.76
C ASP A 100 9.90 11.82 5.56
N GLU A 101 9.82 12.93 6.28
CA GLU A 101 10.91 13.42 7.14
C GLU A 101 11.33 12.42 8.24
N ASN A 102 10.41 11.55 8.64
CA ASN A 102 10.61 10.52 9.67
C ASN A 102 10.98 9.16 9.07
N GLN A 103 11.29 9.10 7.76
CA GLN A 103 11.63 7.88 7.03
C GLN A 103 10.50 6.83 6.98
N ASN A 104 9.25 7.22 7.23
CA ASN A 104 8.09 6.36 7.03
C ASN A 104 7.93 6.03 5.55
N ASN A 105 7.39 4.85 5.27
CA ASN A 105 7.13 4.46 3.89
C ASN A 105 5.72 4.85 3.48
N ILE A 106 5.62 5.68 2.44
CA ILE A 106 4.37 6.09 1.85
C ILE A 106 4.14 5.33 0.55
N GLY A 107 2.93 4.81 0.39
CA GLY A 107 2.40 4.41 -0.91
C GLY A 107 1.21 5.27 -1.32
N LEU A 108 1.17 5.65 -2.58
CA LEU A 108 0.19 6.55 -3.17
C LEU A 108 -0.48 5.87 -4.35
N HIS A 109 -1.80 5.71 -4.27
CA HIS A 109 -2.61 5.09 -5.31
C HIS A 109 -3.39 6.16 -6.06
N TYR A 110 -3.06 6.34 -7.34
CA TYR A 110 -3.74 7.26 -8.23
C TYR A 110 -4.68 6.52 -9.17
N ASP A 111 -5.88 7.05 -9.31
CA ASP A 111 -6.88 6.69 -10.31
C ASP A 111 -7.10 7.87 -11.30
N GLY A 112 -8.10 7.75 -12.20
CA GLY A 112 -8.50 8.84 -13.10
C GLY A 112 -8.00 8.64 -14.53
N THR A 113 -7.49 9.69 -15.18
CA THR A 113 -6.89 9.60 -16.53
C THR A 113 -5.47 10.14 -16.55
N LEU A 114 -4.71 9.89 -17.64
CA LEU A 114 -3.37 10.47 -17.81
C LEU A 114 -3.38 12.01 -17.79
N LYS A 115 -4.49 12.65 -18.19
CA LYS A 115 -4.64 14.11 -18.19
C LYS A 115 -5.09 14.65 -16.84
N GLU A 116 -5.88 13.87 -16.13
CA GLU A 116 -6.51 14.21 -14.85
C GLU A 116 -6.29 13.05 -13.89
N PRO A 117 -5.06 12.87 -13.38
CA PRO A 117 -4.76 11.88 -12.36
C PRO A 117 -5.28 12.36 -11.00
N GLU A 118 -5.90 11.47 -10.24
CA GLU A 118 -6.49 11.78 -8.95
C GLU A 118 -5.91 10.84 -7.89
N LEU A 119 -5.36 11.40 -6.81
CA LEU A 119 -4.94 10.59 -5.68
C LEU A 119 -6.19 10.02 -5.02
N ASN A 120 -6.36 8.70 -5.07
CA ASN A 120 -7.55 8.04 -4.53
C ASN A 120 -7.27 7.48 -3.12
N GLN A 121 -6.08 6.91 -2.90
CA GLN A 121 -5.73 6.28 -1.62
C GLN A 121 -4.28 6.54 -1.24
N ILE A 122 -4.01 6.55 0.06
CA ILE A 122 -2.67 6.59 0.64
C ILE A 122 -2.54 5.53 1.74
N TYR A 123 -1.34 4.95 1.83
CA TYR A 123 -0.93 4.08 2.93
C TYR A 123 0.40 4.53 3.47
N ILE A 124 0.53 4.64 4.80
CA ILE A 124 1.76 5.03 5.48
C ILE A 124 2.15 3.93 6.45
N SER A 125 3.35 3.39 6.26
CA SER A 125 3.93 2.39 7.15
C SER A 125 4.91 3.06 8.10
N ILE A 126 4.63 2.95 9.39
CA ILE A 126 5.41 3.56 10.47
C ILE A 126 6.18 2.47 11.19
N PHE A 127 7.48 2.71 11.34
CA PHE A 127 8.41 1.76 11.96
C PHE A 127 8.94 2.29 13.28
N GLU A 128 9.09 1.39 14.24
CA GLU A 128 9.79 1.66 15.50
C GLU A 128 10.81 0.55 15.73
N ASN A 129 12.07 0.91 15.99
CA ASN A 129 13.18 -0.04 16.18
C ASN A 129 13.25 -1.11 15.05
N ASP A 130 13.18 -0.64 13.80
CA ASP A 130 13.18 -1.48 12.58
C ASP A 130 12.01 -2.48 12.44
N LYS A 131 11.00 -2.40 13.31
CA LYS A 131 9.78 -3.20 13.22
C LYS A 131 8.61 -2.36 12.74
N LEU A 132 7.73 -2.96 11.95
CA LEU A 132 6.49 -2.31 11.52
C LEU A 132 5.59 -2.15 12.75
N ASN A 133 5.43 -0.92 13.25
CA ASN A 133 4.55 -0.66 14.39
C ASN A 133 3.11 -0.56 13.90
N LYS A 134 2.87 0.26 12.86
CA LYS A 134 1.53 0.48 12.33
C LYS A 134 1.49 0.80 10.86
N VAL A 135 0.33 0.56 10.26
CA VAL A 135 -0.03 1.01 8.91
C VAL A 135 -1.26 1.89 9.01
N LEU A 136 -1.15 3.10 8.51
CA LEU A 136 -2.27 4.03 8.36
C LEU A 136 -2.77 3.94 6.92
N PHE A 137 -4.08 3.91 6.74
CA PHE A 137 -4.75 3.92 5.46
C PHE A 137 -5.78 5.05 5.40
N TYR A 138 -5.83 5.75 4.27
CA TYR A 138 -6.85 6.75 4.00
C TYR A 138 -7.31 6.67 2.55
N HIS A 139 -8.63 6.79 2.36
CA HIS A 139 -9.28 6.89 1.06
C HIS A 139 -9.87 8.29 0.87
N SER A 140 -9.92 8.75 -0.38
CA SER A 140 -10.58 9.99 -0.81
C SER A 140 -12.04 10.13 -0.36
N ASP A 141 -12.76 9.02 -0.15
CA ASP A 141 -14.15 8.96 0.34
C ASP A 141 -14.21 9.06 1.88
N ASP A 142 -13.26 9.80 2.46
CA ASP A 142 -13.09 10.04 3.90
C ASP A 142 -12.84 8.80 4.78
N ASN A 143 -12.69 7.60 4.21
CA ASN A 143 -12.42 6.38 4.98
C ASN A 143 -11.02 6.38 5.60
N PHE A 144 -10.91 5.94 6.85
CA PHE A 144 -9.66 5.85 7.58
C PHE A 144 -9.53 4.51 8.30
N MET A 145 -8.36 3.89 8.22
CA MET A 145 -8.04 2.69 8.98
C MET A 145 -6.62 2.77 9.55
N GLU A 146 -6.42 2.19 10.73
CA GLU A 146 -5.14 2.02 11.39
C GLU A 146 -4.99 0.55 11.78
N ASP A 147 -3.96 -0.10 11.24
CA ASP A 147 -3.53 -1.43 11.65
C ASP A 147 -2.34 -1.31 12.59
N SER A 148 -2.49 -1.72 13.84
CA SER A 148 -1.42 -1.79 14.84
C SER A 148 -0.91 -3.22 14.97
N TYR A 149 0.40 -3.41 14.87
CA TYR A 149 1.06 -4.72 14.88
C TYR A 149 1.73 -4.97 16.23
N PHE A 150 1.48 -6.14 16.79
CA PHE A 150 2.07 -6.61 18.04
C PHE A 150 2.84 -7.90 17.79
N TYR A 151 3.97 -8.04 18.47
CA TYR A 151 4.94 -9.10 18.25
C TYR A 151 5.12 -9.95 19.51
N ASP A 152 5.33 -11.24 19.33
CA ASP A 152 5.70 -12.16 20.40
C ASP A 152 7.20 -12.02 20.78
N ASN A 153 7.62 -12.83 21.76
CA ASN A 153 9.00 -12.86 22.24
C ASN A 153 10.01 -13.42 21.21
N GLN A 154 9.53 -13.95 20.08
CA GLN A 154 10.33 -14.45 18.96
C GLN A 154 10.31 -13.49 17.75
N ASP A 155 9.84 -12.25 17.95
CA ASP A 155 9.74 -11.22 16.92
C ASP A 155 8.78 -11.57 15.76
N ARG A 156 7.82 -12.46 15.99
CA ARG A 156 6.78 -12.80 15.02
C ARG A 156 5.54 -11.96 15.31
N ILE A 157 4.79 -11.58 14.27
CA ILE A 157 3.51 -10.88 14.45
C ILE A 157 2.55 -11.85 15.15
N GLU A 158 2.15 -11.49 16.36
CA GLU A 158 1.20 -12.24 17.19
C GLU A 158 -0.23 -11.75 16.94
N LYS A 159 -0.39 -10.44 16.79
CA LYS A 159 -1.69 -9.78 16.76
C LYS A 159 -1.67 -8.54 15.90
N ILE A 160 -2.75 -8.34 15.16
CA ILE A 160 -3.04 -7.10 14.44
C ILE A 160 -4.37 -6.56 14.98
N ILE A 161 -4.36 -5.29 15.43
CA ILE A 161 -5.57 -4.57 15.83
C ILE A 161 -5.88 -3.58 14.72
N ARG A 162 -7.05 -3.72 14.10
CA ARG A 162 -7.57 -2.76 13.11
C ARG A 162 -8.62 -1.87 13.77
N ASP A 163 -8.36 -0.56 13.73
CA ASP A 163 -9.28 0.49 14.15
C ASP A 163 -9.60 1.41 12.95
N GLY A 164 -10.78 2.02 12.93
CA GLY A 164 -11.15 2.96 11.87
C GLY A 164 -12.62 2.87 11.46
N TYR A 165 -12.90 3.41 10.27
CA TYR A 165 -14.24 3.46 9.69
C TYR A 165 -14.19 3.37 8.15
N TRP A 166 -15.20 2.70 7.59
CA TRP A 166 -15.38 2.52 6.15
C TRP A 166 -16.85 2.72 5.77
N GLY A 167 -17.13 3.72 4.93
CA GLY A 167 -18.47 4.19 4.61
C GLY A 167 -19.17 4.86 5.80
N GLU A 168 -20.51 4.90 5.76
CA GLU A 168 -21.35 5.44 6.86
C GLU A 168 -21.33 4.56 8.13
N SER A 169 -20.69 3.39 8.06
CA SER A 169 -20.59 2.46 9.18
C SER A 169 -19.42 2.85 10.08
N LEU A 170 -19.72 3.56 11.17
CA LEU A 170 -18.83 3.55 12.33
C LEU A 170 -18.83 2.12 12.89
N VAL A 171 -17.63 1.60 13.15
CA VAL A 171 -17.29 0.32 13.81
C VAL A 171 -16.94 -0.84 12.86
N LEU A 172 -15.63 -1.05 12.72
CA LEU A 172 -15.04 -2.38 12.59
C LEU A 172 -13.88 -2.49 13.60
N PHE A 173 -14.17 -2.85 14.86
CA PHE A 173 -13.15 -3.41 15.75
C PHE A 173 -12.92 -4.86 15.32
N PHE A 174 -11.84 -5.13 14.61
CA PHE A 174 -11.41 -6.50 14.33
C PHE A 174 -10.11 -6.76 15.08
N GLN A 175 -10.21 -7.49 16.18
CA GLN A 175 -9.07 -8.14 16.80
C GLN A 175 -8.83 -9.46 16.06
N LEU A 176 -7.81 -9.48 15.20
CA LEU A 176 -7.32 -10.70 14.58
C LEU A 176 -6.16 -11.23 15.42
N GLU A 177 -6.44 -12.29 16.18
CA GLU A 177 -5.40 -13.13 16.75
C GLU A 177 -4.99 -14.13 15.66
N LEU A 178 -3.74 -14.02 15.20
CA LEU A 178 -3.18 -15.01 14.28
C LEU A 178 -2.88 -16.26 15.11
N LEU A 179 -3.87 -17.14 15.24
CA LEU A 179 -3.66 -18.48 15.78
C LEU A 179 -2.56 -19.16 14.97
N ASN A 180 -1.45 -19.46 15.65
CA ASN A 180 -0.30 -20.17 15.09
C ASN A 180 -0.75 -21.35 14.22
N LEU A 181 -0.73 -21.17 12.90
CA LEU A 181 -0.72 -22.27 11.93
C LEU A 181 0.69 -22.87 11.94
N ILE A 182 1.04 -23.53 13.05
CA ILE A 182 2.14 -24.48 13.12
C ILE A 182 1.53 -25.86 13.34
N THR A 183 1.14 -26.49 12.25
CA THR A 183 0.97 -27.95 12.10
C THR A 183 1.04 -28.18 10.58
N THR A 184 2.01 -28.84 9.97
CA THR A 184 2.97 -29.91 10.34
C THR A 184 4.12 -29.90 9.34
#